data_AF-A0A7V9IB18-F1
#
_entry.id   AF-A0A7V9IB18-F1
#
_cell.length_a   1.000
_cell.length_b   1.000
_cell.length_c   1.000
_cell.angle_alpha   90.00
_cell.angle_beta   90.00
_cell.angle_gamma   90.00
#
_symmetry.space_group_name_H-M   'P 1'
#
loop_
_entity.id
_entity.type
_entity.pdbx_description
1 polymer ?
#
loop_
_entity_poly.entity_id
_entity_poly.type
_entity_poly.pdbx_seq_one_letter_code
_entity_poly.pdbx_strand_id
1 'polypeptide(L)'
;MRRGCGLKEGWLERIWRGYVPGRSEDISIVPNLPNFAGGFYSVNHSGPFEYLQQVPLVLYGPGRIKASGRVHRPVTIADVYPTVGRSLNVRLPQRDGSILKEALAADAGGRPRLVVTVVWDGVGRNVLERWPGRWPTLRRLEREGTSYLNATVGSSPSITPSTHATLGTGAFPRKHKVAGIFLRKNNTIVEAF
;
A
#
# COMPACT_ATOMS: atom_id res chain seq x y z
N MET A 1 -14.53 19.10 18.06
CA MET A 1 -13.86 17.80 17.81
C MET A 1 -14.94 16.71 17.83
N ARG A 2 -15.23 16.03 16.70
CA ARG A 2 -16.14 14.87 16.71
C ARG A 2 -15.35 13.67 17.24
N ARG A 3 -15.93 12.89 18.18
CA ARG A 3 -15.32 11.63 18.64
C ARG A 3 -15.20 10.66 17.44
N GLY A 4 -14.30 9.68 17.51
CA GLY A 4 -14.00 8.76 16.39
C GLY A 4 -15.23 8.11 15.72
N CYS A 5 -16.34 7.95 16.45
CA CYS A 5 -17.63 7.48 15.93
C CYS A 5 -18.22 8.30 14.76
N GLY A 6 -17.74 9.53 14.52
CA GLY A 6 -18.16 10.37 13.40
C GLY A 6 -17.35 10.20 12.11
N LEU A 7 -16.32 9.34 12.11
CA LEU A 7 -15.48 9.08 10.94
C LEU A 7 -16.11 7.99 10.04
N LYS A 8 -15.83 8.06 8.74
CA LYS A 8 -16.21 7.00 7.80
C LYS A 8 -15.58 5.67 8.22
N GLU A 9 -16.32 4.58 8.11
CA GLU A 9 -15.86 3.25 8.53
C GLU A 9 -14.51 2.85 7.89
N GLY A 10 -14.36 3.04 6.57
CA GLY A 10 -13.09 2.75 5.89
C GLY A 10 -11.92 3.62 6.35
N TRP A 11 -12.17 4.82 6.89
CA TRP A 11 -11.11 5.64 7.49
C TRP A 11 -10.71 5.09 8.86
N LEU A 12 -11.69 4.71 9.68
CA LEU A 12 -11.45 4.07 10.97
C LEU A 12 -10.69 2.76 10.80
N GLU A 13 -11.04 1.94 9.82
CA GLU A 13 -10.36 0.68 9.53
C GLU A 13 -8.88 0.91 9.16
N ARG A 14 -8.60 1.88 8.29
CA ARG A 14 -7.22 2.24 7.91
C ARG A 14 -6.41 2.71 9.12
N ILE A 15 -6.99 3.60 9.95
CA ILE A 15 -6.36 4.08 11.18
C ILE A 15 -6.10 2.92 12.15
N TRP A 16 -7.10 2.05 12.35
CA TRP A 16 -6.99 0.89 13.22
C TRP A 16 -5.89 -0.09 12.77
N ARG A 17 -5.77 -0.34 11.46
CA ARG A 17 -4.69 -1.15 10.86
C ARG A 17 -3.30 -0.53 11.06
N GLY A 18 -3.20 0.80 11.07
CA GLY A 18 -1.95 1.52 11.29
C GLY A 18 -1.54 1.66 12.76
N TYR A 19 -2.50 1.60 13.69
CA TYR A 19 -2.25 1.80 15.11
C TYR A 19 -1.63 0.57 15.79
N VAL A 20 -0.52 0.78 16.50
CA VAL A 20 0.19 -0.21 17.30
C VAL A 20 0.19 0.21 18.77
N PRO A 21 -0.53 -0.51 19.66
CA PRO A 21 -0.54 -0.21 21.09
C PRO A 21 0.88 -0.13 21.67
N GLY A 22 1.15 0.94 22.42
CA GLY A 22 2.44 1.19 23.07
C GLY A 22 3.56 1.69 22.14
N ARG A 23 3.33 1.79 20.82
CA ARG A 23 4.30 2.32 19.83
C ARG A 23 3.79 3.54 19.08
N SER A 24 2.50 3.56 18.76
CA SER A 24 1.82 4.70 18.13
C SER A 24 1.59 5.84 19.13
N GLU A 25 1.25 6.99 18.57
CA GLU A 25 0.81 8.19 19.28
C GLU A 25 -0.42 7.95 20.15
N ASP A 26 -0.58 8.75 21.21
CA ASP A 26 -1.75 8.66 22.10
C ASP A 26 -2.97 9.41 21.53
N ILE A 27 -2.72 10.40 20.66
CA ILE A 27 -3.75 11.21 20.00
C ILE A 27 -3.46 11.30 18.51
N SER A 28 -4.39 10.82 17.69
CA SER A 28 -4.37 11.01 16.24
C SER A 28 -5.40 12.09 15.84
N ILE A 29 -5.01 13.01 14.95
CA ILE A 29 -5.89 14.05 14.43
C ILE A 29 -6.24 13.72 12.98
N VAL A 30 -7.54 13.66 12.68
CA VAL A 30 -8.05 13.51 11.30
C VAL A 30 -8.68 14.83 10.89
N PRO A 31 -8.06 15.61 10.01
CA PRO A 31 -8.62 16.88 9.56
C PRO A 31 -9.85 16.67 8.66
N ASN A 32 -10.68 17.70 8.52
CA ASN A 32 -11.80 17.69 7.58
C ASN A 32 -11.26 17.75 6.14
N LEU A 33 -11.90 17.03 5.21
CA LEU A 33 -11.58 17.13 3.78
C LEU A 33 -11.70 18.58 3.28
N PRO A 34 -10.86 19.01 2.32
CA PRO A 34 -9.74 18.28 1.71
C PRO A 34 -8.40 18.46 2.46
N ASN A 35 -8.42 18.91 3.71
CA ASN A 35 -7.20 19.20 4.47
C ASN A 35 -6.43 17.92 4.81
N PHE A 36 -5.12 18.05 4.97
CA PHE A 36 -4.21 16.98 5.40
C PHE A 36 -3.28 17.51 6.48
N ALA A 37 -2.69 16.63 7.29
CA ALA A 37 -1.79 17.02 8.37
C ALA A 37 -0.37 17.14 7.84
N GLY A 38 0.12 18.35 7.54
CA GLY A 38 1.46 18.59 6.97
C GLY A 38 2.08 19.92 7.40
N GLY A 39 3.28 20.21 6.88
CA GLY A 39 3.99 21.46 7.13
C GLY A 39 4.07 22.33 5.87
N PHE A 40 4.31 23.64 6.03
CA PHE A 40 4.46 24.59 4.92
C PHE A 40 5.57 24.21 3.92
N TYR A 41 6.61 23.53 4.40
CA TYR A 41 7.76 23.09 3.60
C TYR A 41 7.83 21.58 3.42
N SER A 42 6.90 20.83 4.00
CA SER A 42 6.86 19.37 3.97
C SER A 42 5.46 18.91 3.59
N VAL A 43 5.31 18.62 2.30
CA VAL A 43 4.16 17.89 1.78
C VAL A 43 4.25 16.44 2.26
N ASN A 44 3.13 15.90 2.74
CA ASN A 44 3.03 14.48 3.08
C ASN A 44 1.97 13.83 2.21
N HIS A 45 2.11 12.53 2.06
CA HIS A 45 1.15 11.64 1.42
C HIS A 45 0.46 10.74 2.45
N SER A 46 0.29 11.23 3.68
CA SER A 46 -0.19 10.42 4.81
C SER A 46 -1.59 10.82 5.26
N GLY A 47 -2.49 9.85 5.27
CA GLY A 47 -3.81 10.03 5.86
C GLY A 47 -4.78 8.94 5.43
N PRO A 48 -5.96 8.87 6.06
CA PRO A 48 -6.94 7.82 5.78
C PRO A 48 -7.78 8.10 4.53
N PHE A 49 -7.61 9.26 3.89
CA PHE A 49 -8.44 9.74 2.78
C PHE A 49 -8.11 9.04 1.46
N GLU A 50 -9.11 8.86 0.58
CA GLU A 50 -8.91 8.17 -0.70
C GLU A 50 -7.79 8.78 -1.55
N TYR A 51 -7.69 10.11 -1.61
CA TYR A 51 -6.66 10.80 -2.42
C TYR A 51 -5.23 10.63 -1.88
N LEU A 52 -5.05 10.08 -0.68
CA LEU A 52 -3.75 9.71 -0.09
C LEU A 52 -3.56 8.19 0.00
N GLN A 53 -4.63 7.41 -0.25
CA GLN A 53 -4.62 5.96 -0.11
C GLN A 53 -4.56 5.24 -1.44
N GLN A 54 -5.15 5.82 -2.50
CA GLN A 54 -5.18 5.22 -3.83
C GLN A 54 -3.83 5.33 -4.54
N VAL A 55 -3.21 4.18 -4.80
CA VAL A 55 -1.86 4.08 -5.37
C VAL A 55 -1.89 3.23 -6.64
N PRO A 56 -0.97 3.44 -7.60
CA PRO A 56 -0.81 2.52 -8.71
C PRO A 56 -0.28 1.16 -8.21
N LEU A 57 -0.95 0.07 -8.56
CA LEU A 57 -0.44 -1.29 -8.38
C LEU A 57 -0.52 -2.03 -9.71
N VAL A 58 0.64 -2.35 -10.26
CA VAL A 58 0.77 -2.96 -11.58
C VAL A 58 1.66 -4.18 -11.48
N LEU A 59 1.18 -5.32 -11.96
CA LEU A 59 1.98 -6.51 -12.16
C LEU A 59 2.29 -6.62 -13.65
N TYR A 60 3.55 -6.89 -13.97
CA TYR A 60 4.01 -7.05 -15.35
C TYR A 60 5.03 -8.18 -15.44
N GLY A 61 4.96 -8.95 -16.52
CA GLY A 61 5.88 -10.04 -16.80
C GLY A 61 5.41 -10.84 -18.01
N PRO A 62 6.03 -10.69 -19.19
CA PRO A 62 5.65 -11.43 -20.39
C PRO A 62 5.60 -12.94 -20.15
N GLY A 63 4.49 -13.57 -20.55
CA GLY A 63 4.27 -15.01 -20.36
C GLY A 63 4.05 -15.47 -18.91
N ARG A 64 4.05 -14.55 -17.93
CA ARG A 64 3.91 -14.87 -16.50
C ARG A 64 2.78 -14.13 -15.81
N ILE A 65 2.58 -12.88 -16.19
CA ILE A 65 1.47 -12.04 -15.76
C ILE A 65 0.54 -11.88 -16.94
N LYS A 66 -0.76 -12.07 -16.72
CA LYS A 66 -1.77 -11.85 -17.74
C LYS A 66 -1.82 -10.38 -18.11
N ALA A 67 -1.99 -10.10 -19.40
CA ALA A 67 -2.36 -8.77 -19.88
C ALA A 67 -3.87 -8.55 -19.66
N SER A 68 -4.34 -8.72 -18.43
CA SER A 68 -5.75 -8.55 -18.05
C SER A 68 -6.20 -7.10 -18.10
N GLY A 69 -5.29 -6.15 -18.34
CA GLY A 69 -5.59 -4.74 -18.38
C GLY A 69 -6.01 -4.24 -17.01
N ARG A 70 -7.17 -3.59 -16.93
CA ARG A 70 -7.66 -2.91 -15.72
C ARG A 70 -8.57 -3.81 -14.88
N VAL A 71 -8.18 -4.05 -13.63
CA VAL A 71 -8.93 -4.78 -12.63
C VAL A 71 -9.51 -3.79 -11.61
N HIS A 72 -10.81 -3.90 -11.35
CA HIS A 72 -11.55 -2.95 -10.51
C HIS A 72 -11.84 -3.46 -9.09
N ARG A 73 -11.53 -4.71 -8.75
CA ARG A 73 -11.78 -5.17 -7.38
C ARG A 73 -10.85 -4.44 -6.38
N PRO A 74 -11.30 -4.20 -5.14
CA PRO A 74 -10.44 -3.65 -4.11
C PRO A 74 -9.24 -4.55 -3.82
N VAL A 75 -8.06 -3.95 -3.70
CA VAL A 75 -6.81 -4.61 -3.29
C VAL A 75 -6.01 -3.69 -2.39
N THR A 76 -5.04 -4.25 -1.67
CA THR A 76 -4.09 -3.46 -0.88
C THR A 76 -2.65 -3.83 -1.21
N ILE A 77 -1.69 -2.97 -0.86
CA ILE A 77 -0.26 -3.29 -1.05
C ILE A 77 0.18 -4.54 -0.26
N ALA A 78 -0.58 -4.95 0.78
CA ALA A 78 -0.33 -6.19 1.50
C ALA A 78 -0.47 -7.43 0.60
N ASP A 79 -1.24 -7.33 -0.49
CA ASP A 79 -1.48 -8.42 -1.45
C ASP A 79 -0.22 -8.75 -2.29
N VAL A 80 0.78 -7.87 -2.31
CA VAL A 80 2.05 -8.08 -3.03
C VAL A 80 2.81 -9.27 -2.44
N TYR A 81 2.99 -9.32 -1.13
CA TYR A 81 3.72 -10.38 -0.43
C TYR A 81 3.26 -11.81 -0.78
N PRO A 82 1.98 -12.19 -0.59
CA PRO A 82 1.54 -13.55 -0.89
C PRO A 82 1.54 -13.83 -2.40
N THR A 83 1.38 -12.79 -3.23
CA THR A 83 1.44 -12.94 -4.70
C THR A 83 2.85 -13.22 -5.19
N VAL A 84 3.86 -12.56 -4.64
CA VAL A 84 5.28 -12.86 -4.90
C VAL A 84 5.63 -14.26 -4.41
N GLY A 85 5.16 -14.66 -3.22
CA GLY A 85 5.33 -16.03 -2.73
C GLY A 85 4.75 -17.07 -3.69
N ARG A 86 3.51 -16.83 -4.15
CA ARG A 86 2.85 -17.71 -5.13
C ARG A 86 3.60 -17.78 -6.45
N SER A 87 4.06 -16.65 -7.00
CA SER A 87 4.79 -16.63 -8.28
C SER A 87 6.14 -17.33 -8.19
N LEU A 88 6.82 -17.23 -7.05
CA LEU A 88 8.10 -17.91 -6.77
C LEU A 88 7.94 -19.38 -6.34
N ASN A 89 6.71 -19.90 -6.26
CA ASN A 89 6.41 -21.22 -5.69
C ASN A 89 7.03 -21.41 -4.29
N VAL A 90 7.00 -20.36 -3.46
CA VAL A 90 7.46 -20.37 -2.07
C VAL A 90 6.24 -20.31 -1.14
N ARG A 91 6.20 -21.20 -0.15
CA ARG A 91 5.17 -21.14 0.89
C ARG A 91 5.53 -20.03 1.87
N LEU A 92 4.72 -18.97 1.85
CA LEU A 92 4.81 -17.88 2.80
C LEU A 92 3.71 -18.04 3.87
N PRO A 93 3.98 -17.66 5.14
CA PRO A 93 2.94 -17.58 6.15
C PRO A 93 1.74 -16.74 5.70
N GLN A 94 0.53 -17.18 6.03
CA GLN A 94 -0.69 -16.40 5.78
C GLN A 94 -0.67 -15.13 6.65
N ARG A 95 -0.98 -13.99 6.04
CA ARG A 95 -1.00 -12.66 6.67
C ARG A 95 -2.29 -11.93 6.29
N ASP A 96 -2.25 -10.60 6.19
CA ASP A 96 -3.42 -9.78 5.84
C ASP A 96 -3.71 -9.77 4.33
N GLY A 97 -2.65 -9.81 3.51
CA GLY A 97 -2.78 -9.82 2.06
C GLY A 97 -3.37 -11.11 1.50
N SER A 98 -4.03 -10.99 0.34
CA SER A 98 -4.57 -12.08 -0.47
C SER A 98 -3.80 -12.22 -1.79
N ILE A 99 -3.67 -13.45 -2.29
CA ILE A 99 -3.01 -13.71 -3.57
C ILE A 99 -3.83 -13.07 -4.70
N LEU A 100 -3.18 -12.26 -5.54
CA LEU A 100 -3.71 -11.67 -6.76
C LEU A 100 -3.76 -12.69 -7.90
N LYS A 101 -4.55 -13.76 -7.73
CA LYS A 101 -4.56 -14.95 -8.60
C LYS A 101 -4.92 -14.64 -10.05
N GLU A 102 -5.80 -13.67 -10.27
CA GLU A 102 -6.25 -13.27 -11.59
C GLU A 102 -5.14 -12.64 -12.44
N ALA A 103 -4.11 -12.05 -11.81
CA ALA A 103 -2.95 -11.52 -12.53
C ALA A 103 -1.99 -12.63 -13.01
N LEU A 104 -1.96 -13.79 -12.33
CA LEU A 104 -0.99 -14.85 -12.62
C LEU A 104 -1.45 -15.70 -13.80
N ALA A 105 -0.57 -15.90 -14.78
CA ALA A 105 -0.81 -16.84 -15.89
C ALA A 105 -0.76 -18.30 -15.39
N ALA A 106 -1.67 -19.14 -15.86
CA ALA A 106 -1.75 -20.55 -15.46
C ALA A 106 -0.51 -21.34 -15.94
N ASP A 107 -0.03 -21.03 -17.14
CA ASP A 107 1.04 -21.75 -17.84
C ASP A 107 2.39 -21.00 -17.79
N ALA A 108 2.63 -20.22 -16.75
CA ALA A 108 3.87 -19.48 -16.59
C ALA A 108 5.05 -20.46 -16.41
N GLY A 109 5.76 -20.77 -17.50
CA GLY A 109 6.79 -21.82 -17.60
C GLY A 109 7.81 -21.84 -16.45
N GLY A 110 7.51 -22.59 -15.40
CA GLY A 110 8.32 -22.74 -14.19
C GLY A 110 8.40 -21.50 -13.30
N ARG A 111 9.22 -21.57 -12.24
CA ARG A 111 9.45 -20.46 -11.30
C ARG A 111 10.30 -19.35 -11.94
N PRO A 112 9.96 -18.05 -11.79
CA PRO A 112 10.82 -16.96 -12.24
C PRO A 112 12.14 -16.94 -11.44
N ARG A 113 13.25 -16.65 -12.13
CA ARG A 113 14.58 -16.54 -11.50
C ARG A 113 14.74 -15.27 -10.66
N LEU A 114 14.00 -14.22 -10.99
CA LEU A 114 14.04 -12.93 -10.33
C LEU A 114 12.63 -12.32 -10.32
N VAL A 115 12.27 -11.71 -9.20
CA VAL A 115 11.13 -10.80 -9.09
C VAL A 115 11.70 -9.45 -8.66
N VAL A 116 11.35 -8.40 -9.38
CA VAL A 116 11.74 -7.03 -9.06
C VAL A 116 10.51 -6.29 -8.55
N THR A 117 10.63 -5.72 -7.36
CA THR A 117 9.62 -4.82 -6.80
C THR A 117 10.15 -3.39 -6.91
N VAL A 118 9.42 -2.53 -7.62
CA VAL A 118 9.71 -1.10 -7.71
C VAL A 118 8.66 -0.36 -6.91
N VAL A 119 9.09 0.47 -5.95
CA VAL A 119 8.20 1.32 -5.15
C VAL A 119 8.39 2.77 -5.58
N TRP A 120 7.31 3.41 -6.01
CA TRP A 120 7.31 4.84 -6.31
C TRP A 120 6.69 5.59 -5.12
N ASP A 121 7.55 5.97 -4.17
CA ASP A 121 7.10 6.58 -2.92
C ASP A 121 6.43 7.95 -3.16
N GLY A 122 5.34 8.19 -2.45
CA GLY A 122 4.53 9.41 -2.54
C GLY A 122 3.63 9.56 -3.78
N VAL A 123 3.57 8.59 -4.70
CA VAL A 123 2.72 8.71 -5.91
C VAL A 123 1.34 8.10 -5.74
N GLY A 124 0.33 8.96 -5.82
CA GLY A 124 -1.09 8.59 -5.87
C GLY A 124 -1.65 8.47 -7.29
N ARG A 125 -2.77 7.74 -7.42
CA ARG A 125 -3.52 7.59 -8.68
C ARG A 125 -3.95 8.95 -9.26
N ASN A 126 -4.40 9.85 -8.39
CA ASN A 126 -4.80 11.22 -8.73
C ASN A 126 -3.70 12.02 -9.45
N VAL A 127 -2.44 11.86 -9.06
CA VAL A 127 -1.29 12.50 -9.71
C VAL A 127 -1.13 11.95 -11.14
N LEU A 128 -1.18 10.63 -11.31
CA LEU A 128 -1.06 10.01 -12.64
C LEU A 128 -2.20 10.41 -13.58
N GLU A 129 -3.41 10.55 -13.04
CA GLU A 129 -4.61 10.99 -13.78
C GLU A 129 -4.55 12.47 -14.16
N ARG A 130 -3.96 13.31 -13.30
CA ARG A 130 -3.76 14.73 -13.60
C ARG A 130 -2.76 14.95 -14.74
N TRP A 131 -1.74 14.10 -14.86
CA TRP A 131 -0.69 14.21 -15.88
C TRP A 131 -0.51 12.92 -16.71
N PRO A 132 -1.51 12.53 -17.52
CA PRO A 132 -1.53 11.24 -18.20
C PRO A 132 -0.33 11.02 -19.13
N GLY A 133 0.15 12.06 -19.82
CA GLY A 133 1.26 11.97 -20.77
C GLY A 133 2.67 11.89 -20.14
N ARG A 134 2.80 11.95 -18.81
CA ARG A 134 4.11 12.11 -18.13
C ARG A 134 4.71 10.81 -17.59
N TRP A 135 4.05 9.67 -17.79
CA TRP A 135 4.48 8.35 -17.29
C TRP A 135 4.34 7.25 -18.37
N PRO A 136 4.97 7.40 -19.55
CA PRO A 136 4.76 6.47 -20.68
C PRO A 136 5.19 5.03 -20.36
N THR A 137 6.23 4.83 -19.55
CA THR A 137 6.69 3.50 -19.14
C THR A 137 5.66 2.78 -18.29
N LEU A 138 5.18 3.40 -17.21
CA LEU A 138 4.14 2.81 -16.36
C LEU A 138 2.85 2.57 -17.15
N ARG A 139 2.49 3.47 -18.09
CA ARG A 139 1.32 3.30 -18.98
C ARG A 139 1.45 2.06 -19.85
N ARG A 140 2.64 1.80 -20.39
CA ARG A 140 2.92 0.57 -21.13
C ARG A 140 2.75 -0.66 -20.24
N LEU A 141 3.30 -0.64 -19.02
CA LEU A 141 3.18 -1.75 -18.07
C LEU A 141 1.73 -2.00 -17.65
N GLU A 142 0.92 -0.96 -17.45
CA GLU A 142 -0.52 -1.10 -17.15
C GLU A 142 -1.27 -1.78 -18.30
N ARG A 143 -0.92 -1.45 -19.55
CA ARG A 143 -1.57 -2.00 -20.75
C ARG A 143 -1.16 -3.45 -21.02
N GLU A 144 0.11 -3.76 -20.86
CA GLU A 144 0.68 -5.08 -21.19
C GLU A 144 0.71 -6.04 -19.99
N GLY A 145 0.25 -5.59 -18.83
CA GLY A 145 0.17 -6.36 -17.60
C GLY A 145 -1.22 -6.36 -16.98
N THR A 146 -1.26 -6.50 -15.66
CA THR A 146 -2.48 -6.37 -14.85
C THR A 146 -2.34 -5.15 -13.94
N SER A 147 -3.20 -4.15 -14.13
CA SER A 147 -3.28 -2.94 -13.31
C SER A 147 -4.52 -2.96 -12.41
N TYR A 148 -4.32 -2.65 -11.13
CA TYR A 148 -5.38 -2.57 -10.13
C TYR A 148 -5.78 -1.12 -9.91
N LEU A 149 -6.99 -0.76 -10.34
CA LEU A 149 -7.47 0.63 -10.27
C LEU A 149 -7.92 1.04 -8.87
N ASN A 150 -8.41 0.08 -8.08
CA ASN A 150 -8.87 0.28 -6.72
C ASN A 150 -7.85 -0.25 -5.70
N ALA A 151 -6.56 -0.07 -6.00
CA ALA A 151 -5.48 -0.41 -5.11
C ALA A 151 -5.25 0.68 -4.07
N THR A 152 -5.12 0.27 -2.80
CA THR A 152 -4.88 1.19 -1.70
C THR A 152 -3.67 0.79 -0.85
N VAL A 153 -3.10 1.74 -0.12
CA VAL A 153 -2.12 1.42 0.95
C VAL A 153 -2.76 0.50 1.99
N GLY A 154 -4.02 0.74 2.35
CA GLY A 154 -4.80 -0.16 3.20
C GLY A 154 -4.64 0.08 4.70
N SER A 155 -3.71 0.95 5.10
CA SER A 155 -3.53 1.43 6.47
C SER A 155 -3.18 2.92 6.50
N SER A 156 -3.43 3.56 7.65
CA SER A 156 -3.05 4.95 7.93
C SER A 156 -2.41 5.03 9.31
N PRO A 157 -1.25 5.69 9.47
CA PRO A 157 -0.59 6.57 8.49
C PRO A 157 0.02 5.81 7.30
N SER A 158 -0.07 6.41 6.10
CA SER A 158 0.50 5.88 4.84
C SER A 158 1.92 6.40 4.62
N ILE A 159 2.78 6.14 5.61
CA ILE A 159 4.18 6.60 5.65
C ILE A 159 5.15 5.49 5.25
N THR A 160 6.27 5.89 4.66
CA THR A 160 7.30 5.02 4.06
C THR A 160 7.65 3.76 4.86
N PRO A 161 8.07 3.81 6.15
CA PRO A 161 8.49 2.60 6.86
C PRO A 161 7.32 1.61 7.07
N SER A 162 6.15 2.12 7.42
CA SER A 162 4.95 1.32 7.65
C SER A 162 4.46 0.65 6.37
N THR A 163 4.42 1.39 5.26
CA THR A 163 3.94 0.88 3.97
C THR A 163 4.92 -0.10 3.34
N HIS A 164 6.23 0.13 3.43
CA HIS A 164 7.25 -0.78 2.90
C HIS A 164 7.29 -2.08 3.71
N ALA A 165 7.19 -2.00 5.05
CA ALA A 165 7.05 -3.17 5.88
C ALA A 165 5.77 -3.96 5.56
N THR A 166 4.66 -3.27 5.27
CA THR A 166 3.42 -3.92 4.83
C THR A 166 3.60 -4.66 3.51
N LEU A 167 4.20 -4.00 2.51
CA LEU A 167 4.47 -4.58 1.20
C LEU A 167 5.37 -5.83 1.30
N GLY A 168 6.41 -5.77 2.13
CA GLY A 168 7.40 -6.84 2.29
C GLY A 168 6.96 -8.00 3.19
N THR A 169 6.00 -7.79 4.09
CA THR A 169 5.53 -8.82 5.03
C THR A 169 4.12 -9.31 4.78
N GLY A 170 3.33 -8.58 3.98
CA GLY A 170 1.90 -8.84 3.76
C GLY A 170 1.03 -8.63 4.99
N ALA A 171 1.57 -8.04 6.05
CA ALA A 171 0.87 -7.71 7.29
C ALA A 171 0.70 -6.20 7.40
N PHE A 172 -0.32 -5.70 8.08
CA PHE A 172 -0.46 -4.26 8.39
C PHE A 172 0.33 -3.86 9.65
N PRO A 173 0.57 -2.55 9.90
CA PRO A 173 1.37 -2.07 11.03
C PRO A 173 0.97 -2.64 12.39
N ARG A 174 -0.33 -2.75 12.66
CA ARG A 174 -0.87 -3.37 13.88
C ARG A 174 -0.27 -4.77 14.16
N LYS A 175 0.09 -5.51 13.12
CA LYS A 175 0.72 -6.85 13.19
C LYS A 175 2.24 -6.81 13.11
N HIS A 176 2.86 -6.10 12.16
CA HIS A 176 4.33 -6.06 12.02
C HIS A 176 5.06 -5.05 12.92
N LYS A 177 4.32 -4.21 13.66
CA LYS A 177 4.83 -3.30 14.70
C LYS A 177 5.70 -2.13 14.24
N VAL A 178 5.76 -1.86 12.93
CA VAL A 178 6.38 -0.64 12.37
C VAL A 178 5.24 0.33 12.05
N ALA A 179 5.00 1.28 12.95
CA ALA A 179 3.82 2.16 12.91
C ALA A 179 4.12 3.57 12.39
N GLY A 180 5.39 3.97 12.42
CA GLY A 180 5.86 5.34 12.41
C GLY A 180 7.24 5.47 11.76
N ILE A 181 7.62 6.68 11.36
CA ILE A 181 9.05 7.06 11.21
C ILE A 181 9.67 7.10 12.61
N PHE A 182 8.98 7.78 13.52
CA PHE A 182 9.28 7.76 14.95
C PHE A 182 8.23 6.92 15.68
N LEU A 183 8.68 6.13 16.64
CA LEU A 183 7.83 5.25 17.43
C LEU A 183 8.31 5.14 18.87
N ARG A 184 7.37 4.86 19.77
CA ARG A 184 7.69 4.67 21.19
C ARG A 184 8.33 3.29 21.41
N LYS A 185 9.43 3.26 22.15
CA LYS A 185 10.11 2.04 22.63
C LYS A 185 10.61 2.32 24.04
N ASN A 186 10.22 1.54 25.04
CA ASN A 186 10.64 1.70 26.44
C ASN A 186 10.49 3.14 26.97
N ASN A 187 9.35 3.79 26.66
CA ASN A 187 9.03 5.17 27.03
C ASN A 187 9.93 6.26 26.41
N THR A 188 10.79 5.90 25.44
CA THR A 188 11.54 6.86 24.61
C THR A 188 11.01 6.85 23.18
N ILE A 189 11.24 7.93 22.44
CA ILE A 189 10.98 7.99 21.00
C ILE A 189 12.24 7.56 20.26
N VAL A 190 12.09 6.60 19.36
CA VAL A 190 13.17 6.08 18.50
C VAL A 190 12.74 6.14 17.04
N GLU A 191 13.70 6.27 16.13
CA GLU A 191 13.47 6.10 14.70
C GLU A 191 13.24 4.61 14.38
N ALA A 192 12.48 4.33 13.33
CA ALA A 192 12.14 2.97 12.92
C ALA A 192 13.31 2.20 12.28
N PHE A 193 14.40 2.90 11.95
CA PHE A 193 15.61 2.40 11.30
C PHE A 193 16.86 3.01 11.93
#